data_AF-A0A0C3NA34-F1
#
_entry.id   AF-A0A0C3NA34-F1
#
_cell.length_a   1.000
_cell.length_b   1.000
_cell.length_c   1.000
_cell.angle_alpha   90.00
_cell.angle_beta   90.00
_cell.angle_gamma   90.00
#
_symmetry.space_group_name_H-M   'P 1'
#
loop_
_entity.id
_entity.type
_entity.pdbx_description
1 polymer ?
#
loop_
_entity_poly.entity_id
_entity_poly.type
_entity_poly.pdbx_seq_one_letter_code
_entity_poly.pdbx_strand_id
1 'polypeptide(L)'
;MMFPGIRRGSDSLMARRPDSLIHGLDDKPRALTLAALGLQHFMVAAPNLAIVVMICRAAGVDAAAAEGVLSFSLIALAIATLVQCSRRLGSGYFIVSCNSGIYLSASLAAATGGLPVVCGMTLVAGIFQAFFASLLVRARRFFPNEIVALSIIIVGIEIGVIGLNRLSGAGVPGLVVGGATFFVSVVFGVFGRGRWRLYCSLLGMACGYLVYLTTGIPGPSSASDAFSSALFGLPSSAHLGLEFDVGYLLPFLFAAVAASLKTMGAVDICARINDAAWVRPEMHAIRRGVLVDGLSTTLSGLFGSTGTNSSTSSVGVSHASGATSRVIGIAVAAWMLVFALSPAFTHLVVTLPDPVVGGMLVFTGCLVIANGFQVLGTVPMDMRRAGVVAFPLLVAIARVANAPLFAQLPDSVKPLMSSALAIGVFAALLVNAFLSWGNARQATVALDPGHPVGERLRQVRRILDEWNVAHNVKVRVMLTLRELLDERASSLKLAFNGCTLHIGLTRAAPAQDAQTTPDGRFFADRVSDAMAHRKRADGSSVISLCFEQ
;
A
#
# COMPACT_ATOMS: atom_id res chain seq x y z
N MET A 1 49.64 3.39 -34.00
CA MET A 1 49.13 2.44 -32.99
C MET A 1 47.90 3.03 -32.34
N MET A 2 46.74 2.45 -32.67
CA MET A 2 45.40 2.96 -32.40
C MET A 2 45.01 2.60 -30.96
N PHE A 3 44.57 3.59 -30.19
CA PHE A 3 44.00 3.38 -28.86
C PHE A 3 42.73 2.52 -28.96
N PRO A 4 42.57 1.46 -28.14
CA PRO A 4 41.34 0.68 -28.13
C PRO A 4 40.20 1.55 -27.59
N GLY A 5 39.19 1.73 -28.42
CA GLY A 5 38.03 2.57 -28.15
C GLY A 5 37.30 2.17 -26.88
N ILE A 6 37.09 3.17 -26.02
CA ILE A 6 36.10 3.12 -24.95
C ILE A 6 34.75 2.92 -25.61
N ARG A 7 34.25 1.68 -25.58
CA ARG A 7 32.83 1.40 -25.83
C ARG A 7 32.06 2.19 -24.77
N ARG A 8 31.43 3.29 -25.16
CA ARG A 8 30.32 3.88 -24.41
C ARG A 8 29.18 2.85 -24.42
N GLY A 9 29.27 1.89 -23.51
CA GLY A 9 28.17 1.01 -23.18
C GLY A 9 27.07 1.86 -22.55
N SER A 10 25.93 1.88 -23.21
CA SER A 10 24.64 2.25 -22.63
C SER A 10 24.23 1.22 -21.58
N ASP A 11 25.03 1.08 -20.52
CA ASP A 11 24.57 0.45 -19.28
C ASP A 11 23.63 1.46 -18.61
N SER A 12 22.42 1.56 -19.15
CA SER A 12 21.29 1.94 -18.34
C SER A 12 21.33 1.05 -17.10
N LEU A 13 21.23 1.66 -15.92
CA LEU A 13 21.16 1.00 -14.61
C LEU A 13 20.24 -0.24 -14.67
N MET A 14 20.77 -1.40 -15.03
CA MET A 14 20.02 -2.64 -15.06
C MET A 14 19.85 -3.08 -13.61
N ALA A 15 18.59 -3.23 -13.19
CA ALA A 15 18.25 -3.75 -11.87
C ALA A 15 19.11 -4.99 -11.57
N ARG A 16 19.89 -4.94 -10.49
CA ARG A 16 20.79 -6.04 -10.14
C ARG A 16 20.00 -7.07 -9.36
N ARG A 17 19.83 -8.26 -9.93
CA ARG A 17 19.16 -9.38 -9.26
C ARG A 17 19.86 -9.69 -7.92
N PRO A 18 19.15 -9.65 -6.79
CA PRO A 18 19.70 -10.13 -5.52
C PRO A 18 19.95 -11.65 -5.52
N ASP A 19 21.03 -12.08 -4.88
CA ASP A 19 21.40 -13.50 -4.76
C ASP A 19 20.38 -14.34 -3.97
N SER A 20 19.57 -13.68 -3.12
CA SER A 20 18.53 -14.32 -2.33
C SER A 20 17.29 -14.76 -3.14
N LEU A 21 17.17 -14.36 -4.41
CA LEU A 21 16.01 -14.70 -5.24
C LEU A 21 16.19 -16.04 -5.97
N ILE A 22 15.31 -16.99 -5.65
CA ILE A 22 15.18 -18.28 -6.36
C ILE A 22 14.64 -18.05 -7.77
N HIS A 23 13.57 -17.25 -7.90
CA HIS A 23 12.97 -16.87 -9.17
C HIS A 23 12.86 -15.35 -9.25
N GLY A 24 13.68 -14.75 -10.11
CA GLY A 24 13.64 -13.32 -10.40
C GLY A 24 12.44 -12.91 -11.23
N LEU A 25 12.26 -11.60 -11.37
CA LEU A 25 11.09 -10.95 -11.96
C LEU A 25 10.68 -11.48 -13.35
N ASP A 26 11.66 -11.79 -14.19
CA ASP A 26 11.49 -12.26 -15.58
C ASP A 26 11.77 -13.77 -15.76
N ASP A 27 12.05 -14.50 -14.67
CA ASP A 27 12.30 -15.94 -14.72
C ASP A 27 10.99 -16.69 -15.05
N LYS A 28 11.13 -17.87 -15.69
CA LYS A 28 10.02 -18.77 -15.98
C LYS A 28 10.16 -20.06 -15.17
N PRO A 29 9.47 -20.20 -14.03
CA PRO A 29 9.47 -21.45 -13.27
C PRO A 29 8.92 -22.60 -14.12
N ARG A 30 9.35 -23.84 -13.83
CA ARG A 30 8.79 -25.04 -14.46
C ARG A 30 7.29 -25.13 -14.18
N ALA A 31 6.51 -25.72 -15.09
CA ALA A 31 5.05 -25.71 -15.04
C ALA A 31 4.45 -26.16 -13.68
N LEU A 32 4.98 -27.24 -13.09
CA LEU A 32 4.49 -27.74 -11.79
C LEU A 32 4.84 -26.79 -10.64
N THR A 33 6.06 -26.24 -10.62
CA THR A 33 6.48 -25.22 -9.64
C THR A 33 5.64 -23.96 -9.79
N LEU A 34 5.38 -23.54 -11.03
CA LEU A 34 4.55 -22.38 -11.35
C LEU A 34 3.11 -22.57 -10.85
N ALA A 35 2.50 -23.73 -11.13
CA ALA A 35 1.16 -24.06 -10.67
C ALA A 35 1.09 -24.10 -9.13
N ALA A 36 2.08 -24.68 -8.46
CA ALA A 36 2.16 -24.76 -7.00
C ALA A 36 2.36 -23.39 -6.34
N LEU A 37 3.22 -22.53 -6.90
CA LEU A 37 3.40 -21.15 -6.44
C LEU A 37 2.12 -20.33 -6.68
N GLY A 38 1.47 -20.50 -7.82
CA GLY A 38 0.17 -19.87 -8.10
C GLY A 38 -0.89 -20.25 -7.08
N LEU A 39 -1.03 -21.55 -6.78
CA LEU A 39 -1.97 -22.04 -5.78
C LEU A 39 -1.64 -21.49 -4.39
N GLN A 40 -0.35 -21.43 -4.03
CA GLN A 40 0.09 -20.87 -2.76
C GLN A 40 -0.33 -19.40 -2.61
N HIS A 41 -0.11 -18.58 -3.63
CA HIS A 41 -0.48 -17.18 -3.58
C HIS A 41 -1.99 -16.96 -3.59
N PHE A 42 -2.74 -17.78 -4.33
CA PHE A 42 -4.20 -17.79 -4.22
C PHE A 42 -4.65 -18.12 -2.79
N MET A 43 -4.11 -19.17 -2.17
CA MET A 43 -4.39 -19.58 -0.80
C MET A 43 -4.08 -18.48 0.23
N VAL A 44 -3.04 -17.68 0.01
CA VAL A 44 -2.72 -16.52 0.86
C VAL A 44 -3.74 -15.38 0.67
N ALA A 45 -4.29 -15.21 -0.53
CA ALA A 45 -5.27 -14.17 -0.82
C ALA A 45 -6.70 -14.58 -0.44
N ALA A 46 -7.03 -15.88 -0.50
CA ALA A 46 -8.37 -16.45 -0.32
C ALA A 46 -9.08 -16.06 0.99
N PRO A 47 -8.40 -15.95 2.15
CA PRO A 47 -9.05 -15.46 3.37
C PRO A 47 -9.74 -14.11 3.22
N ASN A 48 -9.25 -13.22 2.34
CA ASN A 48 -9.89 -11.92 2.09
C ASN A 48 -11.25 -12.03 1.40
N LEU A 49 -11.62 -13.18 0.83
CA LEU A 49 -12.96 -13.41 0.31
C LEU A 49 -14.03 -13.37 1.41
N ALA A 50 -13.66 -13.63 2.66
CA ALA A 50 -14.57 -13.51 3.80
C ALA A 50 -15.11 -12.08 3.98
N ILE A 51 -14.36 -11.06 3.53
CA ILE A 51 -14.81 -9.66 3.52
C ILE A 51 -16.03 -9.49 2.62
N VAL A 52 -16.04 -10.15 1.45
CA VAL A 52 -17.16 -10.09 0.50
C VAL A 52 -18.42 -10.70 1.14
N VAL A 53 -18.29 -11.89 1.71
CA VAL A 53 -19.41 -12.58 2.40
C VAL A 53 -19.97 -11.71 3.51
N MET A 54 -19.10 -11.05 4.28
CA MET A 54 -19.52 -10.17 5.36
C MET A 54 -20.34 -8.98 4.87
N ILE A 55 -19.96 -8.39 3.74
CA ILE A 55 -20.69 -7.29 3.11
C ILE A 55 -22.01 -7.79 2.52
N CYS A 56 -22.04 -8.94 1.83
CA CYS A 56 -23.26 -9.55 1.32
C CYS A 56 -24.28 -9.81 2.44
N ARG A 57 -23.83 -10.39 3.56
CA ARG A 57 -24.67 -10.62 4.75
C ARG A 57 -25.20 -9.31 5.34
N ALA A 58 -24.35 -8.29 5.44
CA ALA A 58 -24.77 -6.97 5.93
C ALA A 58 -25.80 -6.30 5.01
N ALA A 59 -25.75 -6.58 3.70
CA ALA A 59 -26.69 -6.09 2.70
C ALA A 59 -27.98 -6.94 2.59
N GLY A 60 -28.14 -8.00 3.38
CA GLY A 60 -29.31 -8.88 3.36
C GLY A 60 -29.42 -9.77 2.12
N VAL A 61 -28.29 -10.01 1.43
CA VAL A 61 -28.24 -10.83 0.22
C VAL A 61 -28.31 -12.31 0.62
N ASP A 62 -29.07 -13.10 -0.14
CA ASP A 62 -29.17 -14.55 0.09
C ASP A 62 -27.85 -15.29 -0.23
N ALA A 63 -27.76 -16.55 0.19
CA ALA A 63 -26.53 -17.33 0.01
C ALA A 63 -26.20 -17.55 -1.49
N ALA A 64 -27.21 -17.82 -2.31
CA ALA A 64 -27.03 -18.10 -3.73
C ALA A 64 -26.51 -16.86 -4.50
N ALA A 65 -27.04 -15.67 -4.23
CA ALA A 65 -26.51 -14.44 -4.82
C ALA A 65 -25.11 -14.12 -4.28
N ALA A 66 -24.83 -14.36 -2.99
CA ALA A 66 -23.49 -14.17 -2.42
C ALA A 66 -22.43 -15.07 -3.08
N GLU A 67 -22.78 -16.30 -3.47
CA GLU A 67 -21.91 -17.18 -4.26
C GLU A 67 -21.62 -16.60 -5.65
N GLY A 68 -22.63 -16.02 -6.30
CA GLY A 68 -22.48 -15.25 -7.54
C GLY A 68 -21.49 -14.09 -7.35
N VAL A 69 -21.67 -13.29 -6.30
CA VAL A 69 -20.77 -12.17 -5.97
C VAL A 69 -19.33 -12.64 -5.79
N LEU A 70 -19.10 -13.75 -5.08
CA LEU A 70 -17.76 -14.32 -4.89
C LEU A 70 -17.11 -14.78 -6.20
N SER A 71 -17.89 -15.46 -7.05
CA SER A 71 -17.42 -15.93 -8.35
C SER A 71 -16.97 -14.76 -9.22
N PHE A 72 -17.83 -13.74 -9.35
CA PHE A 72 -17.53 -12.53 -10.11
C PHE A 72 -16.37 -11.73 -9.51
N SER A 73 -16.25 -11.70 -8.17
CA SER A 73 -15.10 -11.13 -7.47
C SER A 73 -13.80 -11.81 -7.89
N LEU A 74 -13.76 -13.14 -7.90
CA LEU A 74 -12.57 -13.90 -8.31
C LEU A 74 -12.19 -13.66 -9.77
N ILE A 75 -13.18 -13.52 -10.66
CA ILE A 75 -12.93 -13.16 -12.07
C ILE A 75 -12.30 -11.77 -12.16
N ALA A 76 -12.84 -10.76 -11.46
CA ALA A 76 -12.26 -9.42 -11.43
C ALA A 76 -10.82 -9.43 -10.89
N LEU A 77 -10.57 -10.16 -9.79
CA LEU A 77 -9.25 -10.30 -9.18
C LEU A 77 -8.25 -11.03 -10.09
N ALA A 78 -8.70 -12.02 -10.85
CA ALA A 78 -7.88 -12.72 -11.84
C ALA A 78 -7.40 -11.77 -12.94
N ILE A 79 -8.32 -11.00 -13.52
CA ILE A 79 -8.01 -9.99 -14.54
C ILE A 79 -7.05 -8.94 -13.96
N ALA A 80 -7.36 -8.41 -12.78
CA ALA A 80 -6.54 -7.41 -12.11
C ALA A 80 -5.11 -7.91 -11.87
N THR A 81 -4.95 -9.14 -11.37
CA THR A 81 -3.64 -9.76 -11.12
C THR A 81 -2.83 -9.90 -12.41
N LEU A 82 -3.46 -10.32 -13.51
CA LEU A 82 -2.80 -10.42 -14.83
C LEU A 82 -2.32 -9.07 -15.33
N VAL A 83 -3.20 -8.06 -15.27
CA VAL A 83 -2.87 -6.71 -15.71
C VAL A 83 -1.79 -6.10 -14.82
N GLN A 84 -1.84 -6.33 -13.51
CA GLN A 84 -0.89 -5.77 -12.54
C GLN A 84 0.52 -6.31 -12.74
N CYS A 85 0.63 -7.60 -13.06
CA CYS A 85 1.90 -8.27 -13.38
C CYS A 85 2.46 -7.90 -14.76
N SER A 86 1.65 -7.29 -15.64
CA SER A 86 2.07 -6.89 -16.99
C SER A 86 3.02 -5.69 -16.97
N ARG A 87 4.14 -5.78 -17.71
CA ARG A 87 5.11 -4.69 -17.87
C ARG A 87 4.55 -3.44 -18.56
N ARG A 88 3.57 -3.65 -19.45
CA ARG A 88 3.04 -2.57 -20.32
C ARG A 88 1.89 -1.83 -19.65
N LEU A 89 0.96 -2.58 -19.06
CA LEU A 89 -0.29 -2.04 -18.55
C LEU A 89 -0.24 -1.78 -17.04
N GLY A 90 0.37 -2.68 -16.27
CA GLY A 90 0.43 -2.58 -14.82
C GLY A 90 1.78 -2.14 -14.27
N SER A 91 1.95 -2.37 -12.97
CA SER A 91 3.19 -2.08 -12.26
C SER A 91 4.40 -2.81 -12.86
N GLY A 92 4.16 -3.96 -13.49
CA GLY A 92 5.24 -4.85 -13.87
C GLY A 92 5.93 -5.43 -12.64
N TYR A 93 5.29 -5.58 -11.50
CA TYR A 93 5.81 -6.38 -10.41
C TYR A 93 4.84 -7.52 -10.12
N PHE A 94 5.33 -8.62 -9.56
CA PHE A 94 4.44 -9.70 -9.14
C PHE A 94 3.64 -9.25 -7.91
N ILE A 95 2.40 -8.82 -8.15
CA ILE A 95 1.48 -8.33 -7.14
C ILE A 95 0.13 -8.96 -7.41
N VAL A 96 -0.37 -9.68 -6.41
CA VAL A 96 -1.69 -10.33 -6.45
C VAL A 96 -2.74 -9.36 -5.95
N SER A 97 -3.85 -9.24 -6.69
CA SER A 97 -5.01 -8.44 -6.26
C SER A 97 -5.90 -9.25 -5.31
N CYS A 98 -6.50 -8.59 -4.33
CA CYS A 98 -7.44 -9.21 -3.39
C CYS A 98 -8.55 -8.22 -2.98
N ASN A 99 -9.64 -8.74 -2.43
CA ASN A 99 -10.65 -7.90 -1.78
C ASN A 99 -10.04 -7.19 -0.57
N SER A 100 -10.30 -5.89 -0.45
CA SER A 100 -9.53 -5.04 0.45
C SER A 100 -10.34 -4.61 1.65
N GLY A 101 -9.81 -4.90 2.84
CA GLY A 101 -10.37 -4.40 4.09
C GLY A 101 -10.38 -2.86 4.22
N ILE A 102 -9.67 -2.14 3.34
CA ILE A 102 -9.69 -0.67 3.31
C ILE A 102 -11.10 -0.13 3.00
N TYR A 103 -11.86 -0.85 2.16
CA TYR A 103 -13.22 -0.45 1.80
C TYR A 103 -14.27 -1.00 2.77
N LEU A 104 -13.86 -1.72 3.83
CA LEU A 104 -14.77 -2.52 4.64
C LEU A 104 -15.78 -1.68 5.42
N SER A 105 -15.36 -0.70 6.22
CA SER A 105 -16.32 0.18 6.91
C SER A 105 -17.25 0.90 5.96
N ALA A 106 -16.70 1.47 4.88
CA ALA A 106 -17.47 2.20 3.89
C ALA A 106 -18.53 1.30 3.23
N SER A 107 -18.15 0.05 2.91
CA SER A 107 -19.06 -0.93 2.31
C SER A 107 -20.12 -1.42 3.30
N LEU A 108 -19.77 -1.63 4.58
CA LEU A 108 -20.75 -1.99 5.61
C LEU A 108 -21.75 -0.86 5.89
N ALA A 109 -21.30 0.40 5.85
CA ALA A 109 -22.18 1.55 5.96
C ALA A 109 -23.12 1.62 4.75
N ALA A 110 -22.60 1.48 3.54
CA ALA A 110 -23.41 1.47 2.31
C ALA A 110 -24.34 0.26 2.20
N ALA A 111 -24.01 -0.87 2.83
CA ALA A 111 -24.81 -2.09 2.81
C ALA A 111 -26.21 -1.90 3.41
N THR A 112 -26.44 -0.88 4.25
CA THR A 112 -27.80 -0.56 4.73
C THR A 112 -28.73 -0.08 3.62
N GLY A 113 -28.17 0.46 2.52
CA GLY A 113 -28.89 0.76 1.28
C GLY A 113 -28.96 -0.41 0.31
N GLY A 114 -28.45 -1.59 0.68
CA GLY A 114 -28.38 -2.79 -0.15
C GLY A 114 -27.09 -2.93 -0.95
N LEU A 115 -26.91 -4.11 -1.55
CA LEU A 115 -25.72 -4.44 -2.34
C LEU A 115 -25.51 -3.52 -3.57
N PRO A 116 -26.56 -3.12 -4.33
CA PRO A 116 -26.38 -2.21 -5.47
C PRO A 116 -25.71 -0.87 -5.11
N VAL A 117 -25.98 -0.32 -3.92
CA VAL A 117 -25.34 0.91 -3.44
C VAL A 117 -23.85 0.67 -3.16
N VAL A 118 -23.50 -0.46 -2.54
CA VAL A 118 -22.10 -0.84 -2.32
C VAL A 118 -21.35 -0.96 -3.65
N CYS A 119 -21.95 -1.62 -4.64
CA CYS A 119 -21.37 -1.83 -5.96
C CYS A 119 -21.18 -0.51 -6.71
N GLY A 120 -22.18 0.37 -6.70
CA GLY A 120 -22.11 1.70 -7.33
C GLY A 120 -21.07 2.61 -6.66
N MET A 121 -21.00 2.63 -5.33
CA MET A 121 -19.96 3.38 -4.61
C MET A 121 -18.56 2.81 -4.82
N THR A 122 -18.42 1.48 -4.89
CA THR A 122 -17.16 0.81 -5.23
C THR A 122 -16.70 1.19 -6.64
N LEU A 123 -17.61 1.20 -7.60
CA LEU A 123 -17.34 1.62 -8.98
C LEU A 123 -16.80 3.06 -9.03
N VAL A 124 -17.49 3.99 -8.35
CA VAL A 124 -17.07 5.41 -8.28
C VAL A 124 -15.70 5.54 -7.62
N ALA A 125 -15.46 4.81 -6.52
CA ALA A 125 -14.17 4.80 -5.84
C ALA A 125 -13.04 4.33 -6.76
N GLY A 126 -13.28 3.28 -7.56
CA GLY A 126 -12.32 2.78 -8.54
C GLY A 126 -12.01 3.77 -9.65
N ILE A 127 -13.03 4.45 -10.19
CA ILE A 127 -12.86 5.48 -11.23
C ILE A 127 -12.03 6.63 -10.67
N PHE A 128 -12.39 7.10 -9.46
CA PHE A 128 -11.64 8.13 -8.77
C PHE A 128 -10.20 7.71 -8.52
N GLN A 129 -9.95 6.48 -8.07
CA GLN A 129 -8.61 5.95 -7.85
C GLN A 129 -7.79 5.90 -9.14
N ALA A 130 -8.38 5.45 -10.25
CA ALA A 130 -7.75 5.41 -11.57
C ALA A 130 -7.34 6.82 -12.04
N PHE A 131 -8.21 7.82 -11.83
CA PHE A 131 -7.89 9.21 -12.10
C PHE A 131 -6.80 9.74 -11.17
N PHE A 132 -6.90 9.46 -9.87
CA PHE A 132 -5.95 9.86 -8.83
C PHE A 132 -4.55 9.31 -9.09
N ALA A 133 -4.42 8.13 -9.71
CA ALA A 133 -3.14 7.57 -10.12
C ALA A 133 -2.31 8.53 -10.98
N SER A 134 -2.97 9.30 -11.86
CA SER A 134 -2.30 10.30 -12.69
C SER A 134 -1.82 11.53 -11.91
N LEU A 135 -2.53 11.88 -10.85
CA LEU A 135 -2.22 13.02 -9.98
C LEU A 135 -1.23 12.65 -8.86
N LEU A 136 -1.05 11.35 -8.59
CA LEU A 136 -0.30 10.83 -7.44
C LEU A 136 1.12 11.38 -7.33
N VAL A 137 1.83 11.55 -8.45
CA VAL A 137 3.19 12.12 -8.47
C VAL A 137 3.21 13.54 -7.90
N ARG A 138 2.18 14.34 -8.20
CA ARG A 138 2.03 15.71 -7.67
C ARG A 138 1.45 15.70 -6.26
N ALA A 139 0.51 14.78 -6.00
CA ALA A 139 -0.19 14.67 -4.73
C ALA A 139 0.70 14.14 -3.60
N ARG A 140 1.77 13.38 -3.91
CA ARG A 140 2.69 12.79 -2.92
C ARG A 140 3.22 13.81 -1.89
N ARG A 141 3.42 15.06 -2.29
CA ARG A 141 3.83 16.16 -1.40
C ARG A 141 2.85 16.41 -0.25
N PHE A 142 1.58 16.03 -0.41
CA PHE A 142 0.55 16.12 0.64
C PHE A 142 0.46 14.86 1.51
N PHE A 143 1.04 13.74 1.07
CA PHE A 143 1.00 12.45 1.75
C PHE A 143 2.42 11.99 2.12
N PRO A 144 3.06 12.63 3.11
CA PRO A 144 4.35 12.16 3.61
C PRO A 144 4.18 10.77 4.24
N ASN A 145 5.30 10.04 4.37
CA ASN A 145 5.31 8.63 4.79
C ASN A 145 4.59 8.39 6.12
N GLU A 146 4.60 9.36 7.04
CA GLU A 146 3.87 9.30 8.31
C GLU A 146 2.35 9.23 8.13
N ILE A 147 1.76 9.95 7.15
CA ILE A 147 0.32 9.89 6.85
C ILE A 147 -0.03 8.56 6.18
N VAL A 148 0.86 8.07 5.31
CA VAL A 148 0.70 6.74 4.70
C VAL A 148 0.67 5.66 5.77
N ALA A 149 1.65 5.67 6.68
CA ALA A 149 1.72 4.73 7.79
C ALA A 149 0.49 4.80 8.70
N LEU A 150 0.08 6.02 9.07
CA LEU A 150 -1.13 6.26 9.85
C LEU A 150 -2.37 5.64 9.18
N SER A 151 -2.56 5.83 7.87
CA SER A 151 -3.71 5.29 7.14
C SER A 151 -3.76 3.75 7.20
N ILE A 152 -2.60 3.09 7.13
CA ILE A 152 -2.46 1.63 7.24
C ILE A 152 -2.80 1.18 8.67
N ILE A 153 -2.32 1.89 9.70
CA ILE A 153 -2.62 1.57 11.10
C ILE A 153 -4.12 1.69 11.37
N ILE A 154 -4.77 2.77 10.91
CA ILE A 154 -6.22 2.97 11.10
C ILE A 154 -7.01 1.82 10.46
N VAL A 155 -6.68 1.45 9.22
CA VAL A 155 -7.31 0.30 8.53
C VAL A 155 -7.13 -1.00 9.33
N GLY A 156 -5.94 -1.25 9.86
CA GLY A 156 -5.66 -2.45 10.66
C GLY A 156 -6.46 -2.49 11.97
N ILE A 157 -6.58 -1.35 12.67
CA ILE A 157 -7.41 -1.22 13.88
C ILE A 157 -8.88 -1.47 13.53
N GLU A 158 -9.38 -0.87 12.46
CA GLU A 158 -10.77 -1.01 12.04
C GLU A 158 -11.13 -2.46 11.71
N ILE A 159 -10.31 -3.13 10.89
CA ILE A 159 -10.47 -4.56 10.58
C ILE A 159 -10.43 -5.41 11.86
N GLY A 160 -9.49 -5.11 12.77
CA GLY A 160 -9.36 -5.83 14.03
C GLY A 160 -10.58 -5.67 14.93
N VAL A 161 -11.11 -4.46 15.09
CA VAL A 161 -12.31 -4.20 15.90
C VAL A 161 -13.55 -4.83 15.29
N ILE A 162 -13.71 -4.77 13.95
CA ILE A 162 -14.79 -5.49 13.26
C ILE A 162 -14.68 -6.99 13.55
N GLY A 163 -13.46 -7.56 13.51
CA GLY A 163 -13.20 -8.95 13.86
C GLY A 163 -13.58 -9.30 15.31
N LEU A 164 -13.20 -8.46 16.27
CA LEU A 164 -13.52 -8.61 17.69
C LEU A 164 -15.04 -8.59 17.95
N ASN A 165 -15.77 -7.69 17.31
CA ASN A 165 -17.22 -7.64 17.43
C ASN A 165 -17.86 -8.94 16.90
N ARG A 166 -17.37 -9.47 15.78
CA ARG A 166 -17.91 -10.71 15.17
C ARG A 166 -17.66 -11.96 16.01
N LEU A 167 -16.48 -12.10 16.61
CA LEU A 167 -16.22 -13.23 17.51
C LEU A 167 -17.05 -13.15 18.80
N SER A 168 -17.34 -11.95 19.31
CA SER A 168 -18.17 -11.78 20.50
C SER A 168 -19.68 -11.93 20.24
N GLY A 169 -20.13 -11.80 18.99
CA GLY A 169 -21.55 -11.80 18.62
C GLY A 169 -22.29 -13.11 18.92
N ALA A 170 -21.58 -14.24 18.98
CA ALA A 170 -22.14 -15.54 19.36
C ALA A 170 -21.87 -15.89 20.84
N GLY A 171 -21.58 -14.89 21.68
CA GLY A 171 -21.26 -15.08 23.09
C GLY A 171 -19.95 -15.85 23.33
N VAL A 172 -19.83 -16.49 24.49
CA VAL A 172 -18.64 -17.27 24.87
C VAL A 172 -18.27 -18.34 23.83
N PRO A 173 -19.20 -19.13 23.26
CA PRO A 173 -18.86 -20.09 22.20
C PRO A 173 -18.20 -19.42 20.98
N GLY A 174 -18.68 -18.25 20.56
CA GLY A 174 -18.06 -17.45 19.50
C GLY A 174 -16.63 -17.02 19.84
N LEU A 175 -16.39 -16.60 21.09
CA LEU A 175 -15.04 -16.27 21.57
C LEU A 175 -14.10 -17.46 21.50
N VAL A 176 -14.56 -18.68 21.80
CA VAL A 176 -13.75 -19.90 21.69
C VAL A 176 -13.40 -20.19 20.23
N VAL A 177 -14.38 -20.13 19.32
CA VAL A 177 -14.16 -20.38 17.87
C VAL A 177 -13.23 -19.34 17.26
N GLY A 178 -13.53 -18.05 17.46
CA GLY A 178 -12.72 -16.95 16.94
C GLY A 178 -11.34 -16.89 17.60
N GLY A 179 -11.27 -17.16 18.90
CA GLY A 179 -10.03 -17.28 19.66
C GLY A 179 -9.14 -18.41 19.16
N ALA A 180 -9.70 -19.60 18.90
CA ALA A 180 -8.97 -20.71 18.31
C ALA A 180 -8.45 -20.38 16.91
N THR A 181 -9.28 -19.73 16.08
CA THR A 181 -8.89 -19.26 14.74
C THR A 181 -7.70 -18.32 14.80
N PHE A 182 -7.77 -17.30 15.66
CA PHE A 182 -6.70 -16.33 15.88
C PHE A 182 -5.44 -16.99 16.43
N PHE A 183 -5.58 -17.79 17.50
CA PHE A 183 -4.46 -18.41 18.19
C PHE A 183 -3.67 -19.33 17.27
N VAL A 184 -4.34 -20.21 16.53
CA VAL A 184 -3.69 -21.11 15.57
C VAL A 184 -3.04 -20.32 14.44
N SER A 185 -3.67 -19.25 13.95
CA SER A 185 -3.05 -18.35 12.96
C SER A 185 -1.75 -17.73 13.49
N VAL A 186 -1.72 -17.28 14.75
CA VAL A 186 -0.52 -16.73 15.38
C VAL A 186 0.55 -17.81 15.57
N VAL A 187 0.19 -18.99 16.09
CA VAL A 187 1.13 -20.10 16.33
C VAL A 187 1.83 -20.50 15.04
N PHE A 188 1.09 -20.73 13.95
CA PHE A 188 1.71 -21.04 12.66
C PHE A 188 2.43 -19.82 12.06
N GLY A 189 1.93 -18.60 12.27
CA GLY A 189 2.57 -17.38 11.78
C GLY A 189 3.93 -17.08 12.43
N VAL A 190 4.11 -17.46 13.70
CA VAL A 190 5.32 -17.22 14.50
C VAL A 190 6.23 -18.44 14.51
N PHE A 191 5.71 -19.61 14.89
CA PHE A 191 6.49 -20.84 15.08
C PHE A 191 6.50 -21.75 13.85
N GLY A 192 5.66 -21.48 12.85
CA GLY A 192 5.61 -22.27 11.62
C GLY A 192 6.95 -22.24 10.90
N ARG A 193 7.41 -23.43 10.46
CA ARG A 193 8.64 -23.59 9.67
C ARG A 193 8.33 -23.65 8.19
N GLY A 194 9.14 -22.96 7.39
CA GLY A 194 9.05 -22.98 5.93
C GLY A 194 7.66 -22.61 5.40
N ARG A 195 7.06 -23.52 4.62
CA ARG A 195 5.79 -23.29 3.91
C ARG A 195 4.57 -23.18 4.84
N TRP A 196 4.58 -23.86 5.99
CA TRP A 196 3.45 -23.84 6.94
C TRP A 196 3.17 -22.44 7.50
N ARG A 197 4.22 -21.63 7.67
CA ARG A 197 4.10 -20.23 8.10
C ARG A 197 3.28 -19.38 7.12
N LEU A 198 3.37 -19.69 5.82
CA LEU A 198 2.71 -18.93 4.76
C LEU A 198 1.20 -19.22 4.71
N TYR A 199 0.76 -20.37 5.22
CA TYR A 199 -0.65 -20.78 5.27
C TYR A 199 -1.31 -20.56 6.64
N CYS A 200 -0.66 -19.81 7.53
CA CYS A 200 -1.11 -19.63 8.92
C CYS A 200 -2.58 -19.18 9.05
N SER A 201 -3.03 -18.21 8.25
CA SER A 201 -4.41 -17.73 8.29
C SER A 201 -5.42 -18.78 7.83
N LEU A 202 -5.10 -19.59 6.81
CA LEU A 202 -5.98 -20.68 6.36
C LEU A 202 -6.05 -21.81 7.38
N LEU A 203 -4.90 -22.20 7.95
CA LEU A 203 -4.84 -23.22 8.99
C LEU A 203 -5.63 -22.80 10.24
N GLY A 204 -5.53 -21.52 10.61
CA GLY A 204 -6.35 -20.94 11.66
C GLY A 204 -7.83 -21.03 11.35
N MET A 205 -8.27 -20.61 10.16
CA MET A 205 -9.68 -20.69 9.76
C MET A 205 -10.19 -22.13 9.74
N ALA A 206 -9.39 -23.07 9.22
CA ALA A 206 -9.74 -24.49 9.22
C ALA A 206 -9.91 -25.02 10.66
N CYS A 207 -8.98 -24.70 11.56
CA CYS A 207 -9.10 -25.08 12.97
C CYS A 207 -10.33 -24.45 13.64
N GLY A 208 -10.57 -23.16 13.40
CA GLY A 208 -11.75 -22.46 13.89
C GLY A 208 -13.05 -23.11 13.44
N TYR A 209 -13.13 -23.46 12.16
CA TYR A 209 -14.26 -24.17 11.60
C TYR A 209 -14.49 -25.54 12.25
N LEU A 210 -13.41 -26.31 12.49
CA LEU A 210 -13.51 -27.58 13.22
C LEU A 210 -14.03 -27.42 14.65
N VAL A 211 -13.54 -26.40 15.37
CA VAL A 211 -14.03 -26.08 16.72
C VAL A 211 -15.50 -25.67 16.66
N TYR A 212 -15.89 -24.85 15.68
CA TYR A 212 -17.27 -24.43 15.48
C TYR A 212 -18.25 -25.61 15.39
N LEU A 213 -17.89 -26.67 14.67
CA LEU A 213 -18.72 -27.89 14.55
C LEU A 213 -19.05 -28.56 15.90
N THR A 214 -18.21 -28.33 16.93
CA THR A 214 -18.42 -28.90 18.28
C THR A 214 -19.23 -28.00 19.22
N THR A 215 -19.41 -26.73 18.87
CA THR A 215 -20.01 -25.72 19.77
C THR A 215 -21.52 -25.61 19.71
N GLY A 216 -22.17 -26.26 18.74
CA GLY A 216 -23.63 -26.21 18.57
C GLY A 216 -24.20 -24.83 18.21
N ILE A 217 -23.34 -23.87 17.85
CA ILE A 217 -23.76 -22.54 17.40
C ILE A 217 -24.54 -22.70 16.09
N PRO A 218 -25.80 -22.23 15.99
CA PRO A 218 -26.54 -22.24 14.74
C PRO A 218 -25.75 -21.48 13.68
N GLY A 219 -25.53 -22.07 12.52
CA GLY A 219 -24.88 -21.41 11.40
C GLY A 219 -25.58 -21.67 10.08
N PRO A 220 -25.12 -21.01 9.01
CA PRO A 220 -25.59 -21.28 7.67
C PRO A 220 -25.42 -22.77 7.36
N SER A 221 -26.30 -23.32 6.52
CA SER A 221 -26.40 -24.74 6.13
C SER A 221 -25.09 -25.52 6.20
N SER A 222 -25.16 -26.73 6.75
CA SER A 222 -24.03 -27.64 6.97
C SER A 222 -23.09 -27.70 5.74
N ALA A 223 -21.77 -27.63 5.95
CA ALA A 223 -20.79 -27.77 4.86
C ALA A 223 -20.91 -29.09 4.08
N SER A 224 -21.66 -30.08 4.58
CA SER A 224 -22.07 -31.26 3.81
C SER A 224 -22.70 -30.88 2.46
N ASP A 225 -23.46 -29.79 2.42
CA ASP A 225 -24.17 -29.34 1.22
C ASP A 225 -23.19 -28.73 0.20
N ALA A 226 -22.08 -28.15 0.67
CA ALA A 226 -21.00 -27.64 -0.17
C ALA A 226 -20.32 -28.76 -0.98
N PHE A 227 -20.11 -29.92 -0.37
CA PHE A 227 -19.50 -31.08 -1.05
C PHE A 227 -20.46 -31.80 -2.00
N SER A 228 -21.77 -31.58 -1.85
CA SER A 228 -22.79 -32.09 -2.77
C SER A 228 -22.99 -31.21 -4.01
N SER A 229 -22.44 -29.99 -3.99
CA SER A 229 -22.56 -29.01 -5.08
C SER A 229 -21.67 -29.39 -6.27
N ALA A 230 -22.09 -28.98 -7.48
CA ALA A 230 -21.31 -29.24 -8.69
C ALA A 230 -19.91 -28.64 -8.58
N LEU A 231 -18.89 -29.37 -9.04
CA LEU A 231 -17.51 -28.89 -9.04
C LEU A 231 -17.30 -27.71 -9.99
N PHE A 232 -18.08 -27.65 -11.07
CA PHE A 232 -18.08 -26.56 -12.04
C PHE A 232 -19.49 -26.07 -12.35
N GLY A 233 -19.67 -24.75 -12.42
CA GLY A 233 -20.92 -24.09 -12.75
C GLY A 233 -20.70 -22.66 -13.19
N LEU A 234 -21.60 -22.14 -14.04
CA LEU A 234 -21.57 -20.73 -14.41
C LEU A 234 -22.12 -19.88 -13.26
N PRO A 235 -21.48 -18.73 -12.96
CA PRO A 235 -21.91 -17.88 -11.86
C PRO A 235 -23.25 -17.21 -12.16
N SER A 236 -24.14 -17.18 -11.16
CA SER A 236 -25.39 -16.42 -11.24
C SER A 236 -25.09 -14.92 -11.32
N SER A 237 -25.81 -14.21 -12.20
CA SER A 237 -25.72 -12.76 -12.37
C SER A 237 -26.87 -12.01 -11.69
N ALA A 238 -27.68 -12.69 -10.87
CA ALA A 238 -28.88 -12.12 -10.26
C ALA A 238 -28.60 -10.96 -9.28
N HIS A 239 -27.38 -10.87 -8.74
CA HIS A 239 -26.95 -9.82 -7.80
C HIS A 239 -26.48 -8.53 -8.49
N LEU A 240 -26.35 -8.51 -9.82
CA LEU A 240 -25.83 -7.36 -10.54
C LEU A 240 -26.82 -6.19 -10.46
N GLY A 241 -26.34 -5.08 -9.90
CA GLY A 241 -27.08 -3.84 -9.78
C GLY A 241 -26.14 -2.71 -9.37
N LEU A 242 -26.47 -1.49 -9.80
CA LEU A 242 -25.69 -0.30 -9.49
C LEU A 242 -26.64 0.81 -9.04
N GLU A 243 -26.46 1.25 -7.81
CA GLU A 243 -27.12 2.43 -7.27
C GLU A 243 -26.10 3.39 -6.70
N PHE A 244 -26.39 4.68 -6.77
CA PHE A 244 -25.48 5.72 -6.35
C PHE A 244 -26.10 6.56 -5.25
N ASP A 245 -25.41 6.66 -4.12
CA ASP A 245 -25.83 7.49 -3.00
C ASP A 245 -24.67 8.40 -2.57
N VAL A 246 -24.92 9.71 -2.67
CA VAL A 246 -23.96 10.76 -2.35
C VAL A 246 -23.54 10.71 -0.88
N GLY A 247 -24.38 10.18 0.02
CA GLY A 247 -24.10 10.03 1.44
C GLY A 247 -22.91 9.12 1.74
N TYR A 248 -22.60 8.16 0.86
CA TYR A 248 -21.45 7.25 1.03
C TYR A 248 -20.25 7.62 0.16
N LEU A 249 -20.37 8.66 -0.67
CA LEU A 249 -19.32 9.06 -1.62
C LEU A 249 -17.99 9.35 -0.91
N LEU A 250 -18.00 10.24 0.11
CA LEU A 250 -16.78 10.65 0.80
C LEU A 250 -16.02 9.48 1.44
N PRO A 251 -16.63 8.58 2.24
CA PRO A 251 -15.98 7.38 2.76
C PRO A 251 -15.24 6.56 1.70
N PHE A 252 -15.90 6.33 0.55
CA PHE A 252 -15.33 5.56 -0.55
C PHE A 252 -14.18 6.30 -1.25
N LEU A 253 -14.24 7.63 -1.38
CA LEU A 253 -13.13 8.43 -1.92
C LEU A 253 -11.90 8.40 -1.00
N PHE A 254 -12.08 8.54 0.32
CA PHE A 254 -10.97 8.42 1.27
C PHE A 254 -10.38 7.00 1.29
N ALA A 255 -11.24 5.97 1.22
CA ALA A 255 -10.80 4.59 1.05
C ALA A 255 -9.98 4.41 -0.23
N ALA A 256 -10.38 5.03 -1.35
CA ALA A 256 -9.62 5.03 -2.60
C ALA A 256 -8.26 5.74 -2.52
N VAL A 257 -8.17 6.84 -1.77
CA VAL A 257 -6.87 7.50 -1.49
C VAL A 257 -5.98 6.57 -0.67
N ALA A 258 -6.49 6.01 0.43
CA ALA A 258 -5.72 5.09 1.28
C ALA A 258 -5.29 3.82 0.52
N ALA A 259 -6.18 3.28 -0.32
CA ALA A 259 -5.89 2.20 -1.26
C ALA A 259 -4.72 2.56 -2.17
N SER A 260 -4.72 3.75 -2.76
CA SER A 260 -3.62 4.23 -3.61
C SER A 260 -2.29 4.30 -2.86
N LEU A 261 -2.30 4.80 -1.62
CA LEU A 261 -1.09 4.91 -0.78
C LEU A 261 -0.54 3.54 -0.39
N LYS A 262 -1.42 2.58 -0.09
CA LYS A 262 -1.02 1.18 0.17
C LYS A 262 -0.37 0.55 -1.06
N THR A 263 -0.97 0.71 -2.24
CA THR A 263 -0.44 0.16 -3.50
C THR A 263 0.92 0.77 -3.85
N MET A 264 1.09 2.07 -3.61
CA MET A 264 2.40 2.73 -3.75
C MET A 264 3.46 2.04 -2.89
N GLY A 265 3.17 1.77 -1.61
CA GLY A 265 4.08 1.04 -0.72
C GLY A 265 4.34 -0.40 -1.17
N ALA A 266 3.31 -1.11 -1.66
CA ALA A 266 3.46 -2.48 -2.15
C ALA A 266 4.40 -2.56 -3.38
N VAL A 267 4.22 -1.65 -4.34
CA VAL A 267 5.09 -1.56 -5.53
C VAL A 267 6.52 -1.20 -5.13
N ASP A 268 6.69 -0.28 -4.17
CA ASP A 268 8.01 0.11 -3.66
C ASP A 268 8.75 -1.08 -3.01
N ILE A 269 8.05 -1.83 -2.16
CA ILE A 269 8.60 -3.05 -1.54
C ILE A 269 9.01 -4.06 -2.62
N CYS A 270 8.15 -4.29 -3.62
CA CYS A 270 8.50 -5.19 -4.74
C CYS A 270 9.73 -4.72 -5.50
N ALA A 271 9.87 -3.41 -5.76
CA ALA A 271 11.06 -2.86 -6.41
C ALA A 271 12.32 -3.12 -5.58
N ARG A 272 12.26 -2.89 -4.26
CA ARG A 272 13.37 -3.15 -3.32
C ARG A 272 13.76 -4.63 -3.24
N ILE A 273 12.78 -5.54 -3.28
CA ILE A 273 13.04 -6.99 -3.25
C ILE A 273 13.72 -7.46 -4.55
N ASN A 274 13.43 -6.81 -5.68
CA ASN A 274 13.90 -7.25 -7.00
C ASN A 274 15.18 -6.55 -7.49
N ASP A 275 15.69 -5.54 -6.77
CA ASP A 275 16.89 -4.80 -7.14
C ASP A 275 17.82 -4.60 -5.94
N ALA A 276 18.98 -5.27 -5.97
CA ALA A 276 20.02 -5.15 -4.94
C ALA A 276 20.68 -3.77 -4.95
N ALA A 277 20.61 -3.04 -6.07
CA ALA A 277 21.13 -1.69 -6.21
C ALA A 277 20.04 -0.62 -6.09
N TRP A 278 18.89 -0.94 -5.48
CA TRP A 278 17.75 -0.04 -5.41
C TRP A 278 18.11 1.30 -4.75
N VAL A 279 17.91 2.40 -5.49
CA VAL A 279 18.20 3.77 -5.02
C VAL A 279 16.93 4.60 -4.80
N ARG A 280 15.90 4.41 -5.65
CA ARG A 280 14.69 5.25 -5.62
C ARG A 280 13.46 4.52 -6.15
N PRO A 281 12.26 4.86 -5.65
CA PRO A 281 11.02 4.27 -6.16
C PRO A 281 10.76 4.66 -7.62
N GLU A 282 10.35 3.69 -8.44
CA GLU A 282 10.02 3.92 -9.85
C GLU A 282 8.59 4.47 -10.01
N MET A 283 8.46 5.79 -10.17
CA MET A 283 7.15 6.46 -10.23
C MET A 283 6.23 5.94 -11.34
N HIS A 284 6.79 5.52 -12.49
CA HIS A 284 6.00 4.97 -13.58
C HIS A 284 5.34 3.64 -13.19
N ALA A 285 6.07 2.76 -12.50
CA ALA A 285 5.54 1.49 -12.02
C ALA A 285 4.49 1.72 -10.93
N ILE A 286 4.73 2.67 -10.01
CA ILE A 286 3.76 3.04 -8.97
C ILE A 286 2.46 3.58 -9.58
N ARG A 287 2.57 4.55 -10.51
CA ARG A 287 1.40 5.13 -11.18
C ARG A 287 0.58 4.07 -11.91
N ARG A 288 1.23 3.17 -12.65
CA ARG A 288 0.54 2.07 -13.33
C ARG A 288 -0.07 1.08 -12.33
N GLY A 289 0.64 0.79 -11.24
CA GLY A 289 0.15 -0.08 -10.18
C GLY A 289 -1.14 0.43 -9.53
N VAL A 290 -1.18 1.72 -9.20
CA VAL A 290 -2.35 2.39 -8.63
C VAL A 290 -3.49 2.50 -9.64
N LEU A 291 -3.16 2.75 -10.92
CA LEU A 291 -4.15 2.77 -12.00
C LEU A 291 -4.84 1.41 -12.13
N VAL A 292 -4.09 0.31 -12.14
CA VAL A 292 -4.66 -1.05 -12.22
C VAL A 292 -5.50 -1.37 -10.99
N ASP A 293 -5.10 -0.97 -9.79
CA ASP A 293 -5.92 -1.16 -8.59
C ASP A 293 -7.24 -0.38 -8.67
N GLY A 294 -7.22 0.84 -9.23
CA GLY A 294 -8.43 1.62 -9.51
C GLY A 294 -9.33 0.95 -10.53
N LEU A 295 -8.77 0.51 -11.67
CA LEU A 295 -9.50 -0.21 -12.71
C LEU A 295 -10.06 -1.55 -12.21
N SER A 296 -9.31 -2.27 -11.38
CA SER A 296 -9.74 -3.50 -10.70
C SER A 296 -10.95 -3.22 -9.80
N THR A 297 -10.90 -2.13 -9.04
CA THR A 297 -12.00 -1.73 -8.16
C THR A 297 -13.23 -1.28 -8.95
N THR A 298 -13.05 -0.57 -10.06
CA THR A 298 -14.13 -0.24 -11.00
C THR A 298 -14.77 -1.50 -11.57
N LEU A 299 -13.96 -2.45 -12.04
CA LEU A 299 -14.43 -3.71 -12.59
C LEU A 299 -15.17 -4.54 -11.54
N SER A 300 -14.65 -4.58 -10.31
CA SER A 300 -15.29 -5.26 -9.18
C SER A 300 -16.67 -4.69 -8.89
N GLY A 301 -16.81 -3.36 -8.87
CA GLY A 301 -18.12 -2.70 -8.74
C GLY A 301 -19.09 -3.04 -9.88
N LEU A 302 -18.61 -3.04 -11.13
CA LEU A 302 -19.40 -3.46 -12.30
C LEU A 302 -19.85 -4.93 -12.23
N PHE A 303 -19.02 -5.79 -11.66
CA PHE A 303 -19.29 -7.21 -11.46
C PHE A 303 -20.12 -7.50 -10.19
N GLY A 304 -20.63 -6.46 -9.54
CA GLY A 304 -21.50 -6.59 -8.37
C GLY A 304 -20.74 -7.02 -7.11
N SER A 305 -19.46 -6.67 -7.00
CA SER A 305 -18.59 -7.06 -5.89
C SER A 305 -18.00 -5.83 -5.16
N THR A 306 -17.06 -6.09 -4.25
CA THR A 306 -16.55 -5.14 -3.26
C THR A 306 -15.19 -4.55 -3.66
N GLY A 307 -14.74 -3.52 -2.96
CA GLY A 307 -13.47 -2.85 -3.27
C GLY A 307 -12.25 -3.76 -3.20
N THR A 308 -11.33 -3.57 -4.16
CA THR A 308 -10.14 -4.42 -4.33
C THR A 308 -8.85 -3.62 -4.13
N ASN A 309 -7.75 -4.30 -3.80
CA ASN A 309 -6.43 -3.67 -3.72
C ASN A 309 -5.33 -4.73 -3.85
N SER A 310 -4.11 -4.27 -4.12
CA SER A 310 -2.88 -5.04 -4.03
C SER A 310 -2.66 -5.72 -2.66
N SER A 311 -2.40 -7.02 -2.70
CA SER A 311 -2.18 -7.88 -1.51
C SER A 311 -0.77 -7.72 -0.96
N THR A 312 -0.62 -6.94 0.11
CA THR A 312 0.66 -6.81 0.84
C THR A 312 1.12 -8.12 1.47
N SER A 313 0.19 -8.99 1.85
CA SER A 313 0.49 -10.35 2.34
C SER A 313 1.15 -11.20 1.25
N SER A 314 0.65 -11.13 0.01
CA SER A 314 1.26 -11.83 -1.12
C SER A 314 2.66 -11.30 -1.44
N VAL A 315 2.89 -10.00 -1.32
CA VAL A 315 4.23 -9.40 -1.43
C VAL A 315 5.16 -9.96 -0.35
N GLY A 316 4.71 -10.03 0.90
CA GLY A 316 5.48 -10.63 2.00
C GLY A 316 5.82 -12.12 1.75
N VAL A 317 4.89 -12.89 1.21
CA VAL A 317 5.12 -14.30 0.83
C VAL A 317 6.11 -14.42 -0.34
N SER A 318 6.03 -13.52 -1.33
CA SER A 318 6.98 -13.50 -2.45
C SER A 318 8.42 -13.20 -1.97
N HIS A 319 8.55 -12.29 -1.00
CA HIS A 319 9.83 -11.99 -0.36
C HIS A 319 10.37 -13.20 0.40
N ALA A 320 9.54 -13.84 1.25
CA ALA A 320 9.96 -14.96 2.08
C ALA A 320 10.28 -16.23 1.27
N SER A 321 9.61 -16.44 0.14
CA SER A 321 9.85 -17.57 -0.76
C SER A 321 10.98 -17.33 -1.76
N GLY A 322 11.43 -16.09 -1.92
CA GLY A 322 12.41 -15.71 -2.96
C GLY A 322 11.88 -15.89 -4.39
N ALA A 323 10.55 -16.01 -4.57
CA ALA A 323 9.91 -16.21 -5.85
C ALA A 323 9.07 -14.98 -6.23
N THR A 324 9.63 -14.12 -7.09
CA THR A 324 9.05 -12.83 -7.48
C THR A 324 8.72 -12.74 -8.96
N SER A 325 8.80 -13.87 -9.69
CA SER A 325 8.48 -13.93 -11.12
C SER A 325 7.05 -13.48 -11.41
N ARG A 326 6.91 -12.57 -12.38
CA ARG A 326 5.61 -12.08 -12.89
C ARG A 326 4.76 -13.19 -13.49
N VAL A 327 5.38 -14.26 -13.99
CA VAL A 327 4.69 -15.39 -14.62
C VAL A 327 3.84 -16.14 -13.60
N ILE A 328 4.22 -16.10 -12.31
CA ILE A 328 3.42 -16.66 -11.22
C ILE A 328 2.03 -16.01 -11.18
N GLY A 329 1.90 -14.72 -11.54
CA GLY A 329 0.62 -14.03 -11.66
C GLY A 329 -0.36 -14.70 -12.63
N ILE A 330 0.14 -15.33 -13.70
CA ILE A 330 -0.69 -16.08 -14.65
C ILE A 330 -1.29 -17.32 -13.96
N ALA A 331 -0.48 -18.04 -13.19
CA ALA A 331 -0.95 -19.21 -12.45
C ALA A 331 -1.92 -18.83 -11.33
N VAL A 332 -1.69 -17.71 -10.62
CA VAL A 332 -2.64 -17.19 -9.61
C VAL A 332 -3.98 -16.88 -10.26
N ALA A 333 -3.98 -16.15 -11.38
CA ALA A 333 -5.21 -15.81 -12.11
C ALA A 333 -5.93 -17.06 -12.64
N ALA A 334 -5.19 -18.05 -13.13
CA ALA A 334 -5.77 -19.33 -13.54
C ALA A 334 -6.47 -20.05 -12.37
N TRP A 335 -5.85 -20.10 -11.19
CA TRP A 335 -6.49 -20.66 -10.00
C TRP A 335 -7.70 -19.86 -9.55
N MET A 336 -7.63 -18.52 -9.57
CA MET A 336 -8.79 -17.68 -9.29
C MET A 336 -9.96 -17.98 -10.23
N LEU A 337 -9.71 -18.17 -11.54
CA LEU A 337 -10.75 -18.56 -12.50
C LEU A 337 -11.30 -19.96 -12.25
N VAL A 338 -10.45 -20.93 -11.91
CA VAL A 338 -10.89 -22.29 -11.56
C VAL A 338 -11.84 -22.26 -10.35
N PHE A 339 -11.47 -21.52 -9.30
CA PHE A 339 -12.31 -21.40 -8.10
C PHE A 339 -13.52 -20.47 -8.31
N ALA A 340 -13.45 -19.50 -9.23
CA ALA A 340 -14.60 -18.68 -9.61
C ALA A 340 -15.70 -19.49 -10.28
N LEU A 341 -15.33 -20.53 -11.02
CA LEU A 341 -16.26 -21.42 -11.70
C LEU A 341 -16.66 -22.62 -10.83
N SER A 342 -16.30 -22.64 -9.54
CA SER A 342 -16.55 -23.77 -8.65
C SER A 342 -17.59 -23.43 -7.57
N PRO A 343 -18.88 -23.79 -7.78
CA PRO A 343 -19.94 -23.61 -6.79
C PRO A 343 -19.59 -24.20 -5.41
N ALA A 344 -18.97 -25.39 -5.39
CA ALA A 344 -18.50 -26.02 -4.15
C ALA A 344 -17.56 -25.10 -3.35
N PHE A 345 -16.65 -24.39 -4.02
CA PHE A 345 -15.75 -23.45 -3.36
C PHE A 345 -16.48 -22.19 -2.88
N THR A 346 -17.35 -21.60 -3.70
CA THR A 346 -18.07 -20.38 -3.31
C THR A 346 -19.05 -20.65 -2.17
N HIS A 347 -19.77 -21.77 -2.20
CA HIS A 347 -20.66 -22.20 -1.12
C HIS A 347 -19.87 -22.43 0.19
N LEU A 348 -18.69 -23.07 0.11
CA LEU A 348 -17.81 -23.24 1.28
C LEU A 348 -17.43 -21.89 1.92
N VAL A 349 -17.13 -20.87 1.10
CA VAL A 349 -16.76 -19.54 1.59
C VAL A 349 -17.99 -18.80 2.16
N VAL A 350 -19.16 -18.89 1.52
CA VAL A 350 -20.41 -18.28 2.00
C VAL A 350 -20.91 -18.90 3.30
N THR A 351 -20.62 -20.17 3.55
CA THR A 351 -21.01 -20.88 4.79
C THR A 351 -20.04 -20.67 5.96
N LEU A 352 -18.99 -19.86 5.79
CA LEU A 352 -18.05 -19.58 6.88
C LEU A 352 -18.77 -18.89 8.07
N PRO A 353 -18.69 -19.44 9.28
CA PRO A 353 -19.30 -18.84 10.47
C PRO A 353 -18.66 -17.49 10.82
N ASP A 354 -19.48 -16.54 11.27
CA ASP A 354 -19.04 -15.20 11.67
C ASP A 354 -17.88 -15.22 12.71
N PRO A 355 -17.87 -16.10 13.73
CA PRO A 355 -16.74 -16.15 14.67
C PRO A 355 -15.40 -16.57 14.04
N VAL A 356 -15.42 -17.45 13.04
CA VAL A 356 -14.21 -17.87 12.30
C VAL A 356 -13.67 -16.69 11.48
N VAL A 357 -14.56 -16.02 10.75
CA VAL A 357 -14.19 -14.79 10.01
C VAL A 357 -13.66 -13.73 10.97
N GLY A 358 -14.29 -13.56 12.15
CA GLY A 358 -13.85 -12.65 13.19
C GLY A 358 -12.41 -12.89 13.63
N GLY A 359 -12.06 -14.13 13.98
CA GLY A 359 -10.69 -14.48 14.38
C GLY A 359 -9.65 -14.24 13.27
N MET A 360 -10.00 -14.50 12.01
CA MET A 360 -9.15 -14.21 10.84
C MET A 360 -8.95 -12.69 10.64
N LEU A 361 -10.00 -11.88 10.82
CA LEU A 361 -9.91 -10.42 10.71
C LEU A 361 -9.05 -9.84 11.83
N VAL A 362 -9.16 -10.33 13.07
CA VAL A 362 -8.27 -9.91 14.17
C VAL A 362 -6.82 -10.19 13.82
N PHE A 363 -6.50 -11.40 13.36
CA PHE A 363 -5.15 -11.76 12.94
C PHE A 363 -4.63 -10.86 11.81
N THR A 364 -5.46 -10.61 10.79
CA THR A 364 -5.12 -9.75 9.67
C THR A 364 -4.92 -8.30 10.12
N GLY A 365 -5.77 -7.80 11.02
CA GLY A 365 -5.66 -6.48 11.64
C GLY A 365 -4.32 -6.31 12.35
N CYS A 366 -3.90 -7.29 13.15
CA CYS A 366 -2.58 -7.28 13.81
C CYS A 366 -1.42 -7.15 12.81
N LEU A 367 -1.45 -7.93 11.71
CA LEU A 367 -0.42 -7.86 10.67
C LEU A 367 -0.41 -6.50 9.95
N VAL A 368 -1.58 -5.96 9.64
CA VAL A 368 -1.72 -4.66 8.98
C VAL A 368 -1.20 -3.53 9.89
N ILE A 369 -1.54 -3.55 11.18
CA ILE A 369 -1.01 -2.60 12.17
C ILE A 369 0.52 -2.69 12.25
N ALA A 370 1.07 -3.91 12.34
CA ALA A 370 2.52 -4.12 12.41
C ALA A 370 3.23 -3.56 11.16
N ASN A 371 2.67 -3.77 9.97
CA ASN A 371 3.20 -3.18 8.73
C ASN A 371 3.15 -1.65 8.75
N GLY A 372 2.06 -1.08 9.27
CA GLY A 372 1.95 0.37 9.49
C GLY A 372 3.06 0.91 10.39
N PHE A 373 3.36 0.22 11.50
CA PHE A 373 4.48 0.59 12.38
C PHE A 373 5.85 0.44 11.71
N GLN A 374 6.05 -0.56 10.85
CA GLN A 374 7.30 -0.69 10.10
C GLN A 374 7.53 0.49 9.15
N VAL A 375 6.48 0.95 8.45
CA VAL A 375 6.56 2.15 7.61
C VAL A 375 6.83 3.38 8.47
N LEU A 376 6.13 3.53 9.59
CA LEU A 376 6.31 4.66 10.51
C LEU A 376 7.74 4.71 11.08
N GLY A 377 8.33 3.56 11.39
CA GLY A 377 9.69 3.44 11.92
C GLY A 377 10.80 3.87 10.95
N THR A 378 10.49 4.06 9.66
CA THR A 378 11.45 4.61 8.68
C THR A 378 11.59 6.14 8.77
N VAL A 379 10.65 6.81 9.45
CA VAL A 379 10.61 8.27 9.57
C VAL A 379 11.06 8.67 10.98
N PRO A 380 12.07 9.55 11.11
CA PRO A 380 12.46 10.01 12.43
C PRO A 380 11.34 10.88 13.03
N MET A 381 10.90 10.51 14.23
CA MET A 381 9.80 11.17 14.94
C MET A 381 10.30 12.41 15.68
N ASP A 382 9.68 13.54 15.43
CA ASP A 382 9.74 14.75 16.25
C ASP A 382 8.34 15.08 16.78
N MET A 383 8.24 16.07 17.68
CA MET A 383 6.95 16.46 18.29
C MET A 383 5.91 16.87 17.23
N ARG A 384 6.36 17.45 16.11
CA ARG A 384 5.50 17.83 14.99
C ARG A 384 4.91 16.60 14.30
N ARG A 385 5.73 15.65 13.86
CA ARG A 385 5.29 14.42 13.20
C ARG A 385 4.48 13.55 14.15
N ALA A 386 4.85 13.51 15.42
CA ALA A 386 4.06 12.86 16.46
C ALA A 386 2.65 13.47 16.52
N GLY A 387 2.51 14.80 16.43
CA GLY A 387 1.21 15.47 16.32
C GLY A 387 0.42 15.09 15.06
N VAL A 388 1.08 14.99 13.90
CA VAL A 388 0.46 14.57 12.62
C VAL A 388 -0.02 13.12 12.63
N VAL A 389 0.56 12.26 13.48
CA VAL A 389 0.21 10.83 13.56
C VAL A 389 -0.71 10.54 14.74
N ALA A 390 -0.29 10.87 15.96
CA ALA A 390 -0.94 10.44 17.19
C ALA A 390 -2.31 11.10 17.40
N PHE A 391 -2.46 12.40 17.14
CA PHE A 391 -3.75 13.07 17.30
C PHE A 391 -4.80 12.53 16.31
N PRO A 392 -4.53 12.45 14.99
CA PRO A 392 -5.49 11.86 14.06
C PRO A 392 -5.77 10.37 14.31
N LEU A 393 -4.78 9.61 14.80
CA LEU A 393 -4.99 8.22 15.23
C LEU A 393 -5.99 8.14 16.38
N LEU A 394 -5.86 9.00 17.40
CA LEU A 394 -6.82 9.07 18.51
C LEU A 394 -8.22 9.44 18.03
N VAL A 395 -8.35 10.38 17.09
CA VAL A 395 -9.64 10.74 16.48
C VAL A 395 -10.26 9.55 15.75
N ALA A 396 -9.47 8.80 14.98
CA ALA A 396 -9.96 7.59 14.31
C ALA A 396 -10.39 6.50 15.32
N ILE A 397 -9.60 6.27 16.37
CA ILE A 397 -9.94 5.33 17.46
C ILE A 397 -11.22 5.77 18.17
N ALA A 398 -11.40 7.07 18.44
CA ALA A 398 -12.61 7.60 19.06
C ALA A 398 -13.86 7.31 18.21
N ARG A 399 -13.74 7.39 16.87
CA ARG A 399 -14.83 7.01 15.96
C ARG A 399 -15.16 5.52 16.04
N VAL A 400 -14.15 4.66 16.13
CA VAL A 400 -14.34 3.22 16.25
C VAL A 400 -14.97 2.86 17.61
N ALA A 401 -14.48 3.46 18.70
CA ALA A 401 -14.92 3.17 20.06
C ALA A 401 -16.31 3.75 20.41
N ASN A 402 -16.65 4.92 19.88
CA ASN A 402 -17.87 5.67 20.23
C ASN A 402 -18.75 5.96 19.01
N ALA A 403 -19.08 4.94 18.21
CA ALA A 403 -19.94 5.10 17.04
C ALA A 403 -21.26 5.88 17.29
N PRO A 404 -21.97 5.72 18.43
CA PRO A 404 -23.21 6.45 18.70
C PRO A 404 -23.03 7.97 18.81
N LEU A 405 -21.89 8.46 19.31
CA LEU A 405 -21.61 9.89 19.42
C LEU A 405 -21.58 10.54 18.04
N PHE A 406 -20.92 9.89 17.08
CA PHE A 406 -20.79 10.41 15.72
C PHE A 406 -22.09 10.31 14.92
N ALA A 407 -23.03 9.46 15.33
CA ALA A 407 -24.35 9.35 14.73
C ALA A 407 -25.26 10.55 15.07
N GLN A 408 -24.97 11.28 16.15
CA GLN A 408 -25.73 12.47 16.58
C GLN A 408 -25.29 13.77 15.88
N LEU A 409 -24.21 13.74 15.11
CA LEU A 409 -23.72 14.91 14.38
C LEU A 409 -24.70 15.35 13.28
N PRO A 410 -24.65 16.61 12.80
CA PRO A 410 -25.49 17.08 11.69
C PRO A 410 -25.32 16.24 10.42
N ASP A 411 -26.41 16.06 9.66
CA ASP A 411 -26.40 15.25 8.43
C ASP A 411 -25.37 15.71 7.39
N SER A 412 -24.99 16.99 7.40
CA SER A 412 -23.94 17.56 6.54
C SER A 412 -22.54 17.01 6.80
N VAL A 413 -22.24 16.57 8.03
CA VAL A 413 -20.91 16.05 8.41
C VAL A 413 -20.89 14.54 8.63
N LYS A 414 -22.05 13.92 8.84
CA LYS A 414 -22.18 12.45 9.03
C LYS A 414 -21.43 11.63 7.96
N PRO A 415 -21.49 11.94 6.65
CA PRO A 415 -20.74 11.21 5.63
C PRO A 415 -19.24 11.13 5.91
N LEU A 416 -18.60 12.26 6.23
CA LEU A 416 -17.16 12.33 6.50
C LEU A 416 -16.79 11.63 7.83
N MET A 417 -17.69 11.72 8.81
CA MET A 417 -17.50 11.17 10.15
C MET A 417 -17.90 9.69 10.24
N SER A 418 -18.49 9.11 9.18
CA SER A 418 -18.99 7.73 9.19
C SER A 418 -17.88 6.68 9.16
N SER A 419 -16.69 7.01 8.62
CA SER A 419 -15.54 6.11 8.53
C SER A 419 -14.36 6.63 9.37
N ALA A 420 -13.75 5.74 10.15
CA ALA A 420 -12.57 6.04 10.97
C ALA A 420 -11.36 6.43 10.10
N LEU A 421 -11.23 5.78 8.94
CA LEU A 421 -10.21 6.11 7.95
C LEU A 421 -10.40 7.53 7.38
N ALA A 422 -11.62 7.89 7.00
CA ALA A 422 -11.92 9.19 6.41
C ALA A 422 -11.60 10.33 7.40
N ILE A 423 -12.11 10.25 8.62
CA ILE A 423 -11.85 11.27 9.66
C ILE A 423 -10.38 11.33 10.05
N GLY A 424 -9.71 10.18 10.17
CA GLY A 424 -8.30 10.11 10.57
C GLY A 424 -7.36 10.67 9.50
N VAL A 425 -7.52 10.29 8.24
CA VAL A 425 -6.69 10.84 7.15
C VAL A 425 -6.97 12.32 6.96
N PHE A 426 -8.24 12.75 7.02
CA PHE A 426 -8.59 14.17 6.92
C PHE A 426 -7.96 15.00 8.05
N ALA A 427 -8.08 14.54 9.30
CA ALA A 427 -7.44 15.18 10.45
C ALA A 427 -5.91 15.25 10.29
N ALA A 428 -5.27 14.19 9.78
CA ALA A 428 -3.84 14.17 9.53
C ALA A 428 -3.41 15.18 8.47
N LEU A 429 -4.18 15.30 7.39
CA LEU A 429 -3.91 16.29 6.35
C LEU A 429 -4.06 17.71 6.89
N LEU A 430 -5.09 17.99 7.70
CA LEU A 430 -5.29 19.29 8.33
C LEU A 430 -4.16 19.64 9.30
N VAL A 431 -3.83 18.73 10.22
CA VAL A 431 -2.75 18.94 11.20
C VAL A 431 -1.41 19.08 10.49
N ASN A 432 -1.14 18.27 9.47
CA ASN A 432 0.06 18.41 8.67
C ASN A 432 0.10 19.77 7.98
N ALA A 433 -0.99 20.20 7.33
CA ALA A 433 -1.06 21.50 6.67
C ALA A 433 -0.81 22.65 7.65
N PHE A 434 -1.42 22.61 8.83
CA PHE A 434 -1.24 23.62 9.88
C PHE A 434 0.19 23.65 10.43
N LEU A 435 0.74 22.51 10.84
CA LEU A 435 2.08 22.42 11.42
C LEU A 435 3.21 22.58 10.40
N SER A 436 2.92 22.41 9.11
CA SER A 436 3.89 22.63 8.02
C SER A 436 3.92 24.08 7.51
N TRP A 437 3.01 24.93 7.98
CA TRP A 437 2.96 26.34 7.59
C TRP A 437 4.19 27.08 8.15
N GLY A 438 4.94 27.78 7.28
CA GLY A 438 6.07 28.63 7.69
C GLY A 438 7.42 27.95 7.95
N ASN A 439 7.53 26.62 7.79
CA ASN A 439 8.69 25.84 8.23
C ASN A 439 9.79 25.60 7.17
N ALA A 440 10.01 26.53 6.23
CA ALA A 440 11.15 26.44 5.32
C ALA A 440 12.45 26.71 6.09
N ARG A 441 13.40 25.76 6.07
CA ARG A 441 14.70 25.92 6.75
C ARG A 441 15.80 26.10 5.72
N GLN A 442 16.70 27.04 5.95
CA GLN A 442 17.87 27.27 5.11
C GLN A 442 19.11 27.42 6.00
N ALA A 443 20.22 26.84 5.56
CA ALA A 443 21.53 26.99 6.18
C ALA A 443 22.56 27.30 5.11
N THR A 444 23.54 28.13 5.45
CA THR A 444 24.65 28.47 4.56
C THR A 444 25.95 28.00 5.20
N VAL A 445 26.77 27.26 4.46
CA VAL A 445 28.06 26.73 4.89
C VAL A 445 29.14 27.29 3.97
N ALA A 446 30.09 28.04 4.52
CA ALA A 446 31.25 28.52 3.77
C ALA A 446 32.28 27.39 3.57
N LEU A 447 32.78 27.25 2.35
CA LEU A 447 33.82 26.30 1.94
C LEU A 447 35.10 27.10 1.64
N ASP A 448 35.93 27.24 2.67
CA ASP A 448 37.20 27.96 2.59
C ASP A 448 38.35 27.03 2.15
N PRO A 449 39.35 27.53 1.39
CA PRO A 449 40.43 26.70 0.85
C PRO A 449 41.34 26.02 1.90
N GLY A 450 41.34 26.52 3.14
CA GLY A 450 42.21 26.04 4.22
C GLY A 450 41.58 24.99 5.14
N HIS A 451 40.30 24.64 4.97
CA HIS A 451 39.61 23.72 5.87
C HIS A 451 39.45 22.31 5.30
N PRO A 452 39.59 21.25 6.12
CA PRO A 452 39.42 19.88 5.66
C PRO A 452 37.99 19.64 5.16
N VAL A 453 37.86 19.13 3.94
CA VAL A 453 36.55 18.74 3.34
C VAL A 453 35.73 17.87 4.28
N GLY A 454 36.37 16.93 4.98
CA GLY A 454 35.71 16.05 5.94
C GLY A 454 35.04 16.78 7.12
N GLU A 455 35.55 17.93 7.54
CA GLU A 455 34.97 18.71 8.63
C GLU A 455 33.72 19.48 8.18
N ARG A 456 33.73 20.03 6.97
CA ARG A 456 32.53 20.66 6.36
C ARG A 456 31.44 19.63 6.09
N LEU A 457 31.80 18.43 5.63
CA LEU A 457 30.86 17.31 5.51
C LEU A 457 30.23 16.94 6.87
N ARG A 458 31.01 16.91 7.95
CA ARG A 458 30.47 16.70 9.31
C ARG A 458 29.53 17.83 9.75
N GLN A 459 29.85 19.08 9.44
CA GLN A 459 29.01 20.24 9.73
C GLN A 459 27.66 20.15 9.00
N VAL A 460 27.67 19.83 7.70
CA VAL A 460 26.44 19.61 6.92
C VAL A 460 25.63 18.45 7.51
N ARG A 461 26.28 17.33 7.83
CA ARG A 461 25.61 16.21 8.49
C ARG A 461 24.95 16.61 9.81
N ARG A 462 25.62 17.43 10.64
CA ARG A 462 25.07 17.95 11.90
C ARG A 462 23.83 18.81 11.66
N ILE A 463 23.85 19.70 10.66
CA ILE A 463 22.68 20.50 10.27
C ILE A 463 21.52 19.58 9.85
N LEU A 464 21.80 18.56 9.04
CA LEU A 464 20.78 17.61 8.62
C LEU A 464 20.23 16.78 9.79
N ASP A 465 21.07 16.47 10.78
CA ASP A 465 20.68 15.81 12.03
C ASP A 465 19.79 16.73 12.89
N GLU A 466 20.17 18.00 13.07
CA GLU A 466 19.37 19.04 13.75
C GLU A 466 18.01 19.29 13.06
N TRP A 467 17.95 19.13 11.74
CA TRP A 467 16.71 19.23 10.97
C TRP A 467 15.91 17.93 10.91
N ASN A 468 16.35 16.90 11.62
CA ASN A 468 15.73 15.59 11.69
C ASN A 468 15.42 14.97 10.30
N VAL A 469 16.35 15.16 9.36
CA VAL A 469 16.23 14.67 7.98
C VAL A 469 16.26 13.13 7.96
N ALA A 470 15.40 12.52 7.14
CA ALA A 470 15.35 11.07 6.98
C ALA A 470 16.72 10.51 6.55
N HIS A 471 17.09 9.33 7.06
CA HIS A 471 18.43 8.77 6.88
C HIS A 471 18.82 8.59 5.40
N ASN A 472 17.90 8.08 4.59
CA ASN A 472 18.09 7.91 3.15
C ASN A 472 18.34 9.24 2.41
N VAL A 473 17.66 10.32 2.81
CA VAL A 473 17.87 11.66 2.26
C VAL A 473 19.22 12.22 2.71
N LYS A 474 19.59 12.05 3.99
CA LYS A 474 20.92 12.42 4.50
C LYS A 474 22.03 11.77 3.71
N VAL A 475 21.97 10.44 3.53
CA VAL A 475 22.96 9.67 2.77
C VAL A 475 23.08 10.21 1.34
N ARG A 476 21.95 10.49 0.69
CA ARG A 476 21.93 11.05 -0.67
C ARG A 476 22.56 12.43 -0.75
N VAL A 477 22.13 13.37 0.10
CA VAL A 477 22.70 14.73 0.14
C VAL A 477 24.20 14.68 0.39
N MET A 478 24.64 13.81 1.31
CA MET A 478 26.06 13.65 1.64
C MET A 478 26.87 13.01 0.51
N LEU A 479 26.32 12.03 -0.22
CA LEU A 479 26.95 11.43 -1.40
C LEU A 479 27.10 12.46 -2.52
N THR A 480 26.02 13.16 -2.87
CA THR A 480 26.04 14.21 -3.89
C THR A 480 27.04 15.30 -3.52
N LEU A 481 27.05 15.74 -2.26
CA LEU A 481 27.99 16.76 -1.80
C LEU A 481 29.44 16.27 -1.89
N ARG A 482 29.71 15.00 -1.59
CA ARG A 482 31.05 14.42 -1.69
C ARG A 482 31.52 14.29 -3.14
N GLU A 483 30.68 13.77 -4.03
CA GLU A 483 30.97 13.70 -5.47
C GLU A 483 31.31 15.07 -6.05
N LEU A 484 30.53 16.10 -5.68
CA LEU A 484 30.77 17.47 -6.10
C LEU A 484 32.10 18.03 -5.60
N LEU A 485 32.42 17.78 -4.33
CA LEU A 485 33.67 18.25 -3.73
C LEU A 485 34.88 17.51 -4.33
N ASP A 486 34.75 16.23 -4.65
CA ASP A 486 35.80 15.41 -5.26
C ASP A 486 36.03 15.78 -6.76
N GLU A 487 34.96 15.95 -7.55
CA GLU A 487 35.04 16.45 -8.93
C GLU A 487 35.72 17.83 -8.99
N ARG A 488 35.39 18.70 -8.03
CA ARG A 488 35.92 20.06 -7.97
C ARG A 488 37.35 20.10 -7.41
N ALA A 489 37.69 19.26 -6.43
CA ALA A 489 39.07 19.12 -5.97
C ALA A 489 40.03 18.68 -7.10
N SER A 490 39.53 17.87 -8.05
CA SER A 490 40.30 17.44 -9.22
C SER A 490 40.42 18.49 -10.34
N SER A 491 39.41 19.37 -10.51
CA SER A 491 39.37 20.40 -11.55
C SER A 491 39.87 21.79 -11.11
N LEU A 492 40.00 22.03 -9.80
CA LEU A 492 40.35 23.34 -9.22
C LEU A 492 41.69 23.38 -8.48
N LYS A 493 42.72 22.75 -9.04
CA LYS A 493 44.11 23.07 -8.66
C LYS A 493 44.55 24.49 -9.08
N LEU A 494 43.71 25.30 -9.74
CA LEU A 494 44.14 26.54 -10.42
C LEU A 494 43.43 27.86 -10.04
N ALA A 495 42.35 27.90 -9.27
CA ALA A 495 41.82 29.16 -8.72
C ALA A 495 40.68 28.91 -7.72
N PHE A 496 40.92 29.11 -6.42
CA PHE A 496 39.84 29.17 -5.44
C PHE A 496 39.85 30.53 -4.74
N ASN A 497 38.94 31.41 -5.17
CA ASN A 497 38.35 32.42 -4.30
C ASN A 497 37.07 31.78 -3.73
N GLY A 498 36.85 31.89 -2.41
CA GLY A 498 35.96 31.05 -1.59
C GLY A 498 34.60 30.64 -2.20
N CYS A 499 34.11 29.47 -1.78
CA CYS A 499 32.83 28.92 -2.22
C CYS A 499 31.81 28.90 -1.08
N THR A 500 30.54 29.22 -1.33
CA THR A 500 29.46 29.18 -0.33
C THR A 500 28.39 28.17 -0.72
N LEU A 501 28.12 27.23 0.16
CA LEU A 501 27.10 26.20 -0.01
C LEU A 501 25.82 26.60 0.71
N HIS A 502 24.76 26.88 -0.03
CA HIS A 502 23.41 27.05 0.49
C HIS A 502 22.67 25.71 0.48
N ILE A 503 22.15 25.33 1.62
CA ILE A 503 21.38 24.11 1.83
C ILE A 503 19.98 24.53 2.26
N GLY A 504 18.98 24.17 1.47
CA GLY A 504 17.59 24.54 1.72
C GLY A 504 16.67 23.33 1.81
N LEU A 505 15.86 23.28 2.86
CA LEU A 505 14.68 22.43 2.96
C LEU A 505 13.46 23.29 2.60
N THR A 506 12.99 23.22 1.36
CA THR A 506 11.88 24.05 0.88
C THR A 506 10.66 23.19 0.55
N ARG A 507 9.48 23.81 0.58
CA ARG A 507 8.23 23.22 0.08
C ARG A 507 7.93 23.69 -1.35
N ALA A 508 8.44 24.85 -1.77
CA ALA A 508 8.17 25.40 -3.10
C ALA A 508 9.41 25.29 -3.99
N ALA A 509 9.19 25.07 -5.30
CA ALA A 509 10.19 25.39 -6.31
C ALA A 509 10.66 26.83 -6.07
N PRO A 510 11.97 27.12 -6.17
CA PRO A 510 12.48 28.45 -5.85
C PRO A 510 11.71 29.51 -6.64
N ALA A 511 11.25 30.55 -5.95
CA ALA A 511 10.62 31.71 -6.56
C ALA A 511 11.55 32.29 -7.64
N GLN A 512 10.96 32.78 -8.72
CA GLN A 512 11.61 33.33 -9.91
C GLN A 512 12.35 34.65 -9.65
N ASP A 513 13.31 34.66 -8.73
CA ASP A 513 14.41 35.65 -8.71
C ASP A 513 15.69 35.05 -9.35
N ALA A 514 15.56 33.89 -9.99
CA ALA A 514 16.58 33.26 -10.80
C ALA A 514 16.68 33.96 -12.17
N GLN A 515 17.30 35.14 -12.21
CA GLN A 515 17.79 35.72 -13.46
C GLN A 515 18.89 34.82 -14.06
N THR A 516 18.48 34.16 -15.13
CA THR A 516 19.20 33.49 -16.22
C THR A 516 20.71 33.74 -16.33
N THR A 517 21.51 32.67 -16.35
CA THR A 517 22.77 32.63 -17.11
C THR A 517 22.49 32.36 -18.60
N PRO A 518 23.26 32.91 -19.55
CA PRO A 518 22.89 32.92 -20.98
C PRO A 518 22.89 31.55 -21.68
N ASP A 519 23.54 30.53 -21.12
CA ASP A 519 23.62 29.21 -21.74
C ASP A 519 22.53 28.28 -21.22
N GLY A 520 21.38 28.35 -21.88
CA GLY A 520 20.16 27.60 -21.59
C GLY A 520 20.28 26.09 -21.82
N ARG A 521 20.75 25.35 -20.81
CA ARG A 521 20.44 23.92 -20.66
C ARG A 521 20.01 23.60 -19.23
N PHE A 522 18.70 23.73 -19.00
CA PHE A 522 18.01 23.16 -17.85
C PHE A 522 17.99 21.63 -17.99
N PHE A 523 18.80 20.90 -17.21
CA PHE A 523 18.56 19.48 -16.95
C PHE A 523 17.47 19.35 -15.87
N ALA A 524 16.23 19.71 -16.19
CA ALA A 524 15.08 19.50 -15.32
C ALA A 524 14.21 18.36 -15.83
N ASP A 525 14.60 17.14 -15.48
CA ASP A 525 13.75 15.94 -15.55
C ASP A 525 13.70 15.17 -14.22
N ARG A 526 14.18 15.80 -13.13
CA ARG A 526 14.30 15.17 -11.80
C ARG A 526 13.65 16.05 -10.72
N VAL A 527 12.42 15.71 -10.35
CA VAL A 527 11.61 16.42 -9.33
C VAL A 527 12.03 16.02 -7.90
N SER A 528 13.31 16.12 -7.52
CA SER A 528 13.64 16.05 -6.07
C SER A 528 14.95 16.70 -5.59
N ASP A 529 15.85 17.13 -6.47
CA ASP A 529 17.10 17.78 -6.03
C ASP A 529 17.44 18.89 -7.02
N ALA A 530 17.01 20.11 -6.72
CA ALA A 530 17.38 21.27 -7.53
C ALA A 530 18.76 21.73 -7.06
N MET A 531 19.77 21.46 -7.89
CA MET A 531 21.11 21.98 -7.69
C MET A 531 21.34 23.16 -8.62
N ALA A 532 21.68 24.33 -8.07
CA ALA A 532 22.02 25.51 -8.84
C ALA A 532 23.43 25.99 -8.49
N HIS A 533 24.22 26.34 -9.50
CA HIS A 533 25.56 26.90 -9.32
C HIS A 533 25.60 28.31 -9.89
N ARG A 534 26.03 29.29 -9.10
CA ARG A 534 26.15 30.69 -9.52
C ARG A 534 27.52 31.25 -9.17
N LYS A 535 28.21 31.85 -10.13
CA LYS A 535 29.43 32.62 -9.87
C LYS A 535 29.05 34.07 -9.57
N ARG A 536 29.48 34.60 -8.43
CA ARG A 536 29.26 36.01 -8.03
C ARG A 536 30.30 36.92 -8.68
N ALA A 537 29.96 38.21 -8.78
CA ALA A 537 30.83 39.24 -9.36
C ALA A 537 32.14 39.43 -8.58
N ASP A 538 32.17 39.06 -7.29
CA ASP A 538 33.36 39.04 -6.42
C ASP A 538 34.29 37.83 -6.66
N GLY A 539 33.95 36.96 -7.61
CA GLY A 539 34.71 35.74 -7.94
C GLY A 539 34.35 34.52 -7.09
N SER A 540 33.52 34.66 -6.06
CA SER A 540 33.04 33.54 -5.23
C SER A 540 32.02 32.68 -5.99
N SER A 541 31.94 31.39 -5.64
CA SER A 541 30.98 30.46 -6.24
C SER A 541 29.94 30.00 -5.23
N VAL A 542 28.67 30.07 -5.60
CA VAL A 542 27.52 29.65 -4.79
C VAL A 542 26.99 28.32 -5.32
N ILE A 543 26.86 27.33 -4.44
CA ILE A 543 26.15 26.08 -4.73
C ILE A 543 24.89 26.06 -3.88
N SER A 544 23.72 25.96 -4.52
CA SER A 544 22.44 25.78 -3.84
C SER A 544 21.98 24.34 -4.00
N LEU A 545 21.79 23.64 -2.89
CA LEU A 545 21.20 22.31 -2.82
C LEU A 545 19.84 22.42 -2.13
N CYS A 546 18.77 22.22 -2.91
CA CYS A 546 17.40 22.16 -2.40
C CYS A 546 16.86 20.73 -2.50
N PHE A 547 16.32 20.22 -1.40
CA PHE A 547 15.72 18.89 -1.33
C PHE A 547 14.43 18.90 -0.52
N GLU A 548 13.51 18.00 -0.87
CA GLU A 548 12.28 17.73 -0.11
C GLU A 548 12.46 16.46 0.75
N GLN A 549 11.78 16.42 1.90
CA GLN A 549 11.74 15.25 2.79
C GLN A 549 10.56 14.34 2.48
#